data_AF-A0A950C2F9-F1
#
_entry.id   AF-A0A950C2F9-F1
#
_cell.length_a   1.000
_cell.length_b   1.000
_cell.length_c   1.000
_cell.angle_alpha   90.00
_cell.angle_beta   90.00
_cell.angle_gamma   90.00
#
_symmetry.space_group_name_H-M   'P 1'
#
loop_
_entity.id
_entity.type
_entity.pdbx_description
1 polymer ?
#
loop_
_entity_poly.entity_id
_entity_poly.type
_entity_poly.pdbx_seq_one_letter_code
_entity_poly.pdbx_strand_id
1 'polypeptide(L)'
;MLIGDKAIDATQQAPLASVHDLGQRWFELTGNGMVYAVWAARRDYAIAAPDNVRAVSASLRMALRWGLENMATVIARAQSARYRPTGFYEMYYRALRFELDGEARTALARFFETAYANDMIPAVPRLRFFEEVPLHV
;
A
#
# COMPACT_ATOMS: atom_id res chain seq x y z
N MET A 1 11.96 8.98 11.25
CA MET A 1 11.16 7.88 10.66
C MET A 1 11.69 7.57 9.28
N LEU A 2 11.84 6.29 8.93
CA LEU A 2 12.34 5.83 7.62
C LEU A 2 11.29 4.92 6.96
N ILE A 3 11.28 4.83 5.63
CA ILE A 3 10.38 3.96 4.86
C ILE A 3 11.15 3.29 3.70
N GLY A 4 10.67 2.11 3.29
CA GLY A 4 11.19 1.37 2.16
C GLY A 4 12.62 0.89 2.39
N ASP A 5 13.42 0.89 1.33
CA ASP A 5 14.81 0.44 1.38
C ASP A 5 15.64 1.12 2.46
N LYS A 6 15.46 2.43 2.67
CA LYS A 6 16.20 3.17 3.71
C LYS A 6 15.90 2.62 5.11
N ALA A 7 14.66 2.20 5.37
CA ALA A 7 14.31 1.57 6.63
C ALA A 7 14.96 0.19 6.75
N ILE A 8 14.89 -0.62 5.69
CA ILE A 8 15.50 -1.96 5.62
C ILE A 8 17.02 -1.91 5.81
N ASP A 9 17.70 -0.92 5.22
CA ASP A 9 19.15 -0.76 5.39
C ASP A 9 19.50 -0.33 6.81
N ALA A 10 18.71 0.58 7.37
CA ALA A 10 18.95 1.09 8.72
C ALA A 10 18.81 0.00 9.79
N THR A 11 17.97 -1.02 9.58
CA THR A 11 17.86 -2.13 10.54
C THR A 11 19.14 -2.95 10.66
N GLN A 12 20.03 -2.90 9.67
CA GLN A 12 21.33 -3.61 9.73
C GLN A 12 22.35 -2.91 10.65
N GLN A 13 22.16 -1.61 10.89
CA GLN A 13 23.09 -0.78 11.66
C GLN A 13 22.50 -0.34 13.00
N ALA A 14 21.17 -0.34 13.13
CA ALA A 14 20.49 0.05 14.36
C ALA A 14 20.47 -1.11 15.37
N PRO A 15 20.65 -0.83 16.68
CA PRO A 15 20.34 -1.80 17.72
C PRO A 15 18.89 -2.28 17.57
N LEU A 16 18.64 -3.59 17.65
CA LEU A 16 17.30 -4.17 17.47
C LEU A 16 16.26 -3.54 18.42
N ALA A 17 16.67 -3.15 19.64
CA ALA A 17 15.80 -2.48 20.61
C ALA A 17 15.28 -1.11 20.13
N SER A 18 15.96 -0.49 19.16
CA SER A 18 15.60 0.80 18.56
C SER A 18 14.81 0.64 17.25
N VAL A 19 14.59 -0.58 16.78
CA VAL A 19 13.80 -0.87 15.58
C VAL A 19 12.36 -1.17 16.00
N HIS A 20 11.41 -0.43 15.44
CA HIS A 20 9.99 -0.62 15.70
C HIS A 20 9.22 -0.80 14.40
N ASP A 21 8.40 -1.85 14.34
CA ASP A 21 7.42 -2.03 13.28
C ASP A 21 6.21 -1.14 13.57
N LEU A 22 6.04 -0.08 12.77
CA LEU A 22 4.94 0.86 12.95
C LEU A 22 3.57 0.23 12.67
N GLY A 23 3.49 -0.77 11.80
CA GLY A 23 2.26 -1.51 11.55
C GLY A 23 1.85 -2.32 12.78
N GLN A 24 2.82 -2.98 13.41
CA GLN A 24 2.60 -3.69 14.68
C GLN A 24 2.18 -2.72 15.79
N ARG A 25 2.91 -1.61 15.98
CA ARG A 25 2.56 -0.61 17.02
C ARG A 25 1.18 -0.01 16.81
N TRP A 26 0.81 0.26 15.56
CA TRP A 26 -0.51 0.74 15.22
C TRP A 26 -1.59 -0.29 15.53
N PHE A 27 -1.35 -1.56 15.20
CA PHE A 27 -2.26 -2.65 15.51
C PHE A 27 -2.43 -2.85 17.02
N GLU A 28 -1.33 -2.82 17.80
CA GLU A 28 -1.36 -2.87 19.27
C GLU A 28 -2.21 -1.73 19.87
N LEU A 29 -2.16 -0.54 19.26
CA LEU A 29 -2.88 0.64 19.73
C LEU A 29 -4.37 0.64 19.34
N THR A 30 -4.71 0.13 18.15
CA THR A 30 -6.03 0.35 17.54
C THR A 30 -6.83 -0.91 17.27
N GLY A 31 -6.17 -2.08 17.24
CA GLY A 31 -6.77 -3.34 16.78
C GLY A 31 -7.03 -3.39 15.28
N ASN A 32 -6.59 -2.39 14.50
CA ASN A 32 -6.78 -2.33 13.06
C ASN A 32 -5.44 -2.36 12.32
N GLY A 33 -5.47 -2.89 11.09
CA GLY A 33 -4.32 -2.81 10.18
C GLY A 33 -3.98 -1.37 9.79
N MET A 34 -2.93 -1.21 8.99
CA MET A 34 -2.48 0.08 8.48
C MET A 34 -2.51 0.09 6.95
N VAL A 35 -3.06 1.15 6.36
CA VAL A 35 -3.00 1.41 4.91
C VAL A 35 -1.97 2.49 4.67
N TYR A 36 -0.83 2.12 4.08
CA TYR A 36 0.28 3.05 3.85
C TYR A 36 0.13 3.88 2.58
N ALA A 37 -0.50 3.34 1.54
CA ALA A 37 -0.65 4.01 0.25
C ALA A 37 -1.87 3.49 -0.52
N VAL A 38 -2.40 4.35 -1.39
CA VAL A 38 -3.46 4.01 -2.36
C VAL A 38 -3.13 4.65 -3.70
N TRP A 39 -3.62 4.04 -4.79
CA TRP A 39 -3.71 4.73 -6.07
C TRP A 39 -4.95 5.63 -6.09
N ALA A 40 -4.77 6.91 -6.40
CA ALA A 40 -5.85 7.88 -6.47
C ALA A 40 -5.75 8.72 -7.75
N ALA A 41 -6.90 9.01 -8.36
CA ALA A 41 -7.00 9.96 -9.46
C ALA A 41 -7.55 11.30 -8.95
N ARG A 42 -7.08 12.41 -9.51
CA ARG A 42 -7.70 13.71 -9.25
C ARG A 42 -9.15 13.70 -9.74
N ARG A 43 -10.04 14.29 -8.94
CA ARG A 43 -11.49 14.26 -9.21
C ARG A 43 -11.86 14.91 -10.54
N ASP A 44 -11.30 16.09 -10.81
CA ASP A 44 -11.53 16.84 -12.04
C ASP A 44 -11.12 16.03 -13.28
N TYR A 45 -9.96 15.38 -13.22
CA TYR A 45 -9.48 14.51 -14.29
C TYR A 45 -10.32 13.25 -14.46
N ALA A 46 -10.73 12.60 -13.36
CA ALA A 46 -11.58 11.42 -13.41
C ALA A 46 -12.96 11.71 -14.02
N ILE A 47 -13.47 12.94 -13.86
CA ILE A 47 -14.70 13.39 -14.51
C ILE A 47 -14.46 13.76 -15.98
N ALA A 48 -13.36 14.45 -16.29
CA ALA A 48 -13.06 14.92 -17.64
C ALA A 48 -12.61 13.81 -18.59
N ALA A 49 -11.94 12.77 -18.09
CA ALA A 49 -11.36 11.69 -18.88
C ALA A 49 -11.53 10.31 -18.20
N PRO A 50 -12.78 9.85 -17.99
CA PRO A 50 -13.06 8.62 -17.25
C PRO A 50 -12.50 7.36 -17.93
N ASP A 51 -12.47 7.31 -19.27
CA ASP A 51 -11.89 6.18 -20.01
C ASP A 51 -10.38 6.05 -19.80
N ASN A 52 -9.66 7.16 -19.72
CA ASN A 52 -8.23 7.14 -19.40
C ASN A 52 -7.99 6.60 -17.98
N VAL A 53 -8.81 6.99 -17.01
CA VAL A 53 -8.72 6.47 -15.64
C VAL A 53 -9.04 4.98 -15.60
N ARG A 54 -10.07 4.52 -16.34
CA ARG A 54 -10.37 3.08 -16.48
C ARG A 54 -9.20 2.31 -17.08
N ALA A 55 -8.59 2.82 -18.16
CA ALA A 55 -7.47 2.17 -18.82
C ALA A 55 -6.27 2.01 -17.88
N VAL A 56 -5.89 3.07 -17.15
CA VAL A 56 -4.79 3.02 -16.18
C VAL A 56 -5.12 2.06 -15.02
N SER A 57 -6.35 2.12 -14.49
CA SER A 57 -6.82 1.20 -13.44
C SER A 57 -6.69 -0.26 -13.88
N ALA A 58 -7.16 -0.59 -15.09
CA ALA A 58 -7.07 -1.92 -15.67
C ALA A 58 -5.61 -2.36 -15.87
N SER A 59 -4.74 -1.48 -16.38
CA SER A 59 -3.31 -1.78 -16.55
C SER A 59 -2.61 -2.04 -15.22
N LEU A 60 -2.89 -1.26 -14.17
CA LEU A 60 -2.31 -1.47 -12.84
C LEU A 60 -2.74 -2.82 -12.25
N ARG A 61 -4.01 -3.20 -12.36
CA ARG A 61 -4.48 -4.52 -11.89
C ARG A 61 -3.89 -5.66 -12.69
N MET A 62 -3.76 -5.50 -14.00
CA MET A 62 -3.12 -6.50 -14.85
C MET A 62 -1.64 -6.69 -14.48
N ALA A 63 -0.91 -5.60 -14.24
CA ALA A 63 0.48 -5.65 -13.79
C ALA A 63 0.62 -6.32 -12.41
N LEU A 64 -0.28 -6.00 -11.46
CA LEU A 64 -0.31 -6.63 -10.15
C LEU A 64 -0.55 -8.13 -10.25
N ARG A 65 -1.60 -8.57 -10.97
CA ARG A 65 -1.89 -10.00 -11.18
C ARG A 65 -0.70 -10.72 -11.80
N TRP A 66 -0.14 -10.16 -12.88
CA TRP A 66 1.03 -10.74 -13.53
C TRP A 66 2.21 -10.87 -12.54
N GLY A 67 2.48 -9.83 -11.73
CA GLY A 67 3.56 -9.87 -10.74
C GLY A 67 3.35 -10.94 -9.67
N LEU A 68 2.12 -11.13 -9.20
CA LEU A 68 1.76 -12.17 -8.24
C LEU A 68 1.92 -13.59 -8.83
N GLU A 69 1.50 -13.78 -10.09
CA GLU A 69 1.64 -15.05 -10.83
C GLU A 69 3.10 -15.36 -11.21
N ASN A 70 3.94 -14.35 -11.35
CA ASN A 70 5.33 -14.46 -11.81
C ASN A 70 6.32 -14.06 -10.71
N MET A 71 6.03 -14.41 -9.45
CA MET A 71 6.78 -13.94 -8.29
C MET A 71 8.29 -14.26 -8.35
N ALA A 72 8.69 -15.42 -8.90
CA ALA A 72 10.10 -15.77 -9.07
C ALA A 72 10.84 -14.76 -9.97
N THR A 73 10.20 -14.32 -11.05
CA THR A 73 10.75 -13.29 -11.95
C THR A 73 10.85 -11.93 -11.24
N VAL A 74 9.83 -11.56 -10.46
CA VAL A 74 9.83 -10.31 -9.67
C VAL A 74 10.98 -10.32 -8.66
N ILE A 75 11.15 -11.42 -7.93
CA ILE A 75 12.22 -11.59 -6.94
C ILE A 75 13.60 -11.55 -7.62
N ALA A 76 13.80 -12.27 -8.72
CA ALA A 76 15.06 -12.25 -9.45
C ALA A 76 15.42 -10.83 -9.92
N ARG A 77 14.43 -10.06 -10.38
CA ARG A 77 14.63 -8.64 -10.76
C ARG A 77 14.98 -7.78 -9.56
N ALA A 78 14.25 -7.91 -8.44
CA ALA A 78 14.55 -7.18 -7.21
C ALA A 78 15.97 -7.47 -6.70
N GLN A 79 16.35 -8.74 -6.66
CA GLN A 79 17.68 -9.22 -6.27
C GLN A 79 18.79 -8.63 -7.17
N SER A 80 18.54 -8.53 -8.48
CA SER A 80 19.50 -7.94 -9.43
C SER A 80 19.64 -6.42 -9.28
N ALA A 81 18.56 -5.73 -8.93
CA ALA A 81 18.56 -4.29 -8.72
C ALA A 81 19.21 -3.92 -7.38
N ARG A 82 18.96 -4.72 -6.34
CA ARG A 82 19.53 -4.54 -5.01
C ARG A 82 19.69 -5.87 -4.31
N TYR A 83 20.92 -6.27 -4.04
CA TYR A 83 21.19 -7.53 -3.37
C TYR A 83 20.61 -7.54 -1.94
N ARG A 84 19.91 -8.63 -1.60
CA ARG A 84 19.50 -8.98 -0.24
C ARG A 84 19.82 -10.46 0.04
N PRO A 85 19.95 -10.90 1.31
CA PRO A 85 20.14 -12.31 1.63
C PRO A 85 19.02 -13.19 1.08
N THR A 86 19.33 -14.43 0.72
CA THR A 86 18.37 -15.41 0.21
C THR A 86 17.14 -15.51 1.13
N GLY A 87 15.94 -15.54 0.55
CA GLY A 87 14.68 -15.62 1.29
C GLY A 87 14.11 -14.26 1.72
N PHE A 88 14.89 -13.17 1.63
CA PHE A 88 14.44 -11.85 2.05
C PHE A 88 13.23 -11.38 1.23
N TYR A 89 13.31 -11.41 -0.09
CA TYR A 89 12.24 -10.89 -0.95
C TYR A 89 10.99 -11.77 -0.93
N GLU A 90 11.14 -13.09 -0.78
CA GLU A 90 10.06 -14.04 -0.59
C GLU A 90 9.25 -13.72 0.67
N MET A 91 9.94 -13.48 1.79
CA MET A 91 9.32 -13.10 3.06
C MET A 91 8.70 -11.70 2.96
N TYR A 92 9.44 -10.74 2.40
CA TYR A 92 9.01 -9.35 2.29
C TYR A 92 7.75 -9.21 1.44
N TYR A 93 7.73 -9.76 0.22
CA TYR A 93 6.57 -9.66 -0.67
C TYR A 93 5.37 -10.46 -0.19
N ARG A 94 5.58 -11.57 0.54
CA ARG A 94 4.49 -12.32 1.18
C ARG A 94 3.79 -11.51 2.27
N ALA A 95 4.51 -10.62 2.96
CA ALA A 95 3.93 -9.77 3.99
C ALA A 95 3.11 -8.59 3.44
N LEU A 96 3.25 -8.27 2.15
CA LEU A 96 2.51 -7.16 1.53
C LEU A 96 1.08 -7.58 1.19
N ARG A 97 0.13 -6.71 1.55
CA ARG A 97 -1.26 -6.76 1.09
C ARG A 97 -1.53 -5.59 0.15
N PHE A 98 -2.14 -5.87 -1.00
CA PHE A 98 -2.36 -4.89 -2.07
C PHE A 98 -3.82 -4.48 -2.26
N GLU A 99 -4.75 -5.24 -1.67
CA GLU A 99 -6.19 -5.02 -1.84
C GLU A 99 -6.72 -3.98 -0.85
N LEU A 100 -7.59 -3.08 -1.34
CA LEU A 100 -8.35 -2.13 -0.51
C LEU A 100 -9.76 -2.69 -0.25
N ASP A 101 -9.79 -3.85 0.40
CA ASP A 101 -11.00 -4.58 0.79
C ASP A 101 -11.74 -3.93 1.97
N GLY A 102 -12.76 -4.60 2.50
CA GLY A 102 -13.54 -4.09 3.63
C GLY A 102 -12.72 -3.89 4.92
N GLU A 103 -11.79 -4.80 5.20
CA GLU A 103 -10.90 -4.71 6.35
C GLU A 103 -9.94 -3.52 6.20
N ALA A 104 -9.31 -3.38 5.04
CA ALA A 104 -8.41 -2.28 4.71
C ALA A 104 -9.12 -0.92 4.72
N ARG A 105 -10.38 -0.85 4.24
CA ARG A 105 -11.19 0.38 4.31
C ARG A 105 -11.53 0.76 5.74
N THR A 106 -11.83 -0.23 6.59
CA THR A 106 -12.10 0.00 8.02
C THR A 106 -10.85 0.51 8.73
N ALA A 107 -9.70 -0.12 8.46
CA ALA A 107 -8.39 0.32 8.93
C ALA A 107 -8.05 1.77 8.50
N LEU A 108 -8.30 2.10 7.22
CA LEU A 108 -8.06 3.46 6.71
C LEU A 108 -8.99 4.49 7.35
N ALA A 109 -10.27 4.15 7.56
CA ALA A 109 -11.20 5.02 8.27
C ALA A 109 -10.71 5.27 9.71
N ARG A 110 -10.27 4.22 10.42
CA ARG A 110 -9.72 4.35 11.77
C ARG A 110 -8.51 5.28 11.83
N PHE A 111 -7.63 5.21 10.84
CA PHE A 111 -6.50 6.12 10.74
C PHE A 111 -6.95 7.59 10.63
N PHE A 112 -7.90 7.89 9.75
CA PHE A 112 -8.41 9.26 9.61
C PHE A 112 -9.18 9.76 10.83
N GLU A 113 -9.96 8.91 11.49
CA GLU A 113 -10.61 9.25 12.76
C GLU A 113 -9.59 9.61 13.83
N THR A 114 -8.51 8.83 13.93
CA THR A 114 -7.42 9.09 14.89
C THR A 114 -6.69 10.39 14.55
N ALA A 115 -6.41 10.64 13.28
CA ALA A 115 -5.78 11.89 12.83
C ALA A 115 -6.67 13.12 13.13
N TYR A 116 -7.98 13.00 12.91
CA TYR A 116 -8.94 14.06 13.25
C TYR A 116 -9.01 14.31 14.76
N ALA A 117 -9.07 13.25 15.57
CA ALA A 117 -9.11 13.35 17.03
C ALA A 117 -7.84 13.96 17.65
N ASN A 118 -6.76 14.04 16.88
CA ASN A 118 -5.47 14.66 17.26
C ASN A 118 -5.20 15.96 16.48
N ASP A 119 -6.24 16.59 15.91
CA ASP A 119 -6.17 17.88 15.20
C ASP A 119 -5.18 17.92 14.01
N MET A 120 -4.83 16.76 13.45
CA MET A 120 -3.90 16.68 12.30
C MET A 120 -4.60 16.98 10.96
N ILE A 121 -5.92 16.83 10.92
CA ILE A 121 -6.77 17.11 9.77
C ILE A 121 -8.06 17.80 10.23
N PRO A 122 -8.68 18.67 9.41
CA PRO A 122 -9.83 19.46 9.83
C PRO A 122 -11.16 18.67 9.87
N ALA A 123 -11.22 17.50 9.24
CA ALA A 123 -12.38 16.61 9.25
C ALA A 123 -11.97 15.21 8.76
N VAL A 124 -12.72 14.19 9.17
CA VAL A 124 -12.59 12.83 8.62
C VAL A 124 -13.06 12.83 7.14
N PRO A 125 -12.20 12.48 6.17
CA PRO A 125 -12.55 12.55 4.76
C PRO A 125 -13.50 11.42 4.36
N ARG A 126 -14.49 11.76 3.55
CA ARG A 126 -15.35 10.76 2.90
C ARG A 126 -14.60 10.13 1.72
N LEU A 127 -14.30 8.84 1.82
CA LEU A 127 -13.73 8.06 0.73
C LEU A 127 -14.70 8.01 -0.46
N ARG A 128 -14.16 8.20 -1.66
CA ARG A 128 -14.89 8.08 -2.93
C ARG A 128 -14.12 7.13 -3.82
N PHE A 129 -14.82 6.17 -4.37
CA PHE A 129 -14.26 5.18 -5.27
C PHE A 129 -14.70 5.53 -6.70
N PHE A 130 -13.78 5.39 -7.63
CA PHE A 130 -14.09 5.54 -9.04
C PHE A 130 -14.88 4.29 -9.46
N GLU A 131 -16.16 4.47 -9.81
CA GLU A 131 -17.03 3.37 -10.25
C GLU A 131 -16.61 2.89 -11.64
N GLU A 132 -16.27 1.61 -11.75
CA GLU A 132 -16.05 0.98 -13.03
C GLU A 132 -17.40 0.50 -13.58
N VAL A 133 -17.96 1.26 -14.52
CA VAL A 133 -19.02 0.73 -15.39
C VAL A 133 -18.38 -0.42 -16.18
N PRO A 134 -18.95 -1.64 -16.20
CA PRO A 134 -18.42 -2.74 -16.98
C PRO A 134 -18.36 -2.33 -18.45
N LEU A 135 -17.23 -2.59 -19.12
CA LEU A 135 -17.19 -2.56 -20.58
C LEU A 135 -18.08 -3.71 -21.06
N HIS A 136 -19.26 -3.39 -21.60
CA HIS A 136 -20.03 -4.36 -22.36
C HIS A 136 -19.17 -4.77 -23.57
N VAL A 137 -18.73 -6.03 -23.56
CA VAL A 137 -18.16 -6.71 -24.73
C VAL A 137 -19.27 -7.01 -25.71
#